data_AF-A0A3C0HMJ2-F1
#
_entry.id   AF-A0A3C0HMJ2-F1
#
_cell.length_a   1.000
_cell.length_b   1.000
_cell.length_c   1.000
_cell.angle_alpha   90.00
_cell.angle_beta   90.00
_cell.angle_gamma   90.00
#
_symmetry.space_group_name_H-M   'P 1'
#
loop_
_entity.id
_entity.type
_entity.pdbx_description
1 polymer ?
#
loop_
_entity_poly.entity_id
_entity_poly.type
_entity_poly.pdbx_seq_one_letter_code
_entity_poly.pdbx_strand_id
1 'polypeptide(L)'
;MTAAEIFDRGYRTFDGERAGVGKAVRSVAWHTIRSILGLGRKGRHKVFPIIVAVVAFLPSIGFLALSVLIGDLMEGELQPEYWELFGLPIVAVMLFATLVAPEAIVRDRRDGMLRLYLSTPLTAPTYLTAKFVAVMTSMAIVVAGPALLYLAANTIQGLGPDGFANWLEVAAKLLLSSGIIVVFFAAVSLGAASVTDRRAFASVAVLAALFGVSIVVNISVDSIGASRNLLVLDPLSVPLETAARIFGDNSDGFTDFDTGEVVPTGLVVGGTALWIAAGFGVLADRYRRIGAV
;
A
#
# COMPACT_ATOMS: atom_id res chain seq x y z
N MET A 1 -18.29 -8.04 -52.45
CA MET A 1 -18.78 -7.72 -51.09
C MET A 1 -18.82 -9.02 -50.32
N THR A 2 -17.97 -9.21 -49.31
CA THR A 2 -17.99 -10.42 -48.47
C THR A 2 -19.19 -10.33 -47.54
N ALA A 3 -20.12 -11.28 -47.66
CA ALA A 3 -21.33 -11.35 -46.83
C ALA A 3 -20.94 -11.56 -45.36
N ALA A 4 -21.54 -10.79 -44.45
CA ALA A 4 -21.40 -11.03 -43.02
C ALA A 4 -22.23 -12.27 -42.64
N GLU A 5 -21.58 -13.28 -42.08
CA GLU A 5 -22.20 -14.57 -41.73
C GLU A 5 -22.25 -14.69 -40.19
N ILE A 6 -23.45 -14.92 -39.63
CA ILE A 6 -23.64 -15.08 -38.19
C ILE A 6 -23.43 -16.55 -37.85
N PHE A 7 -22.30 -16.86 -37.21
CA PHE A 7 -22.04 -18.19 -36.68
C PHE A 7 -22.77 -18.39 -35.35
N ASP A 8 -23.83 -19.19 -35.34
CA ASP A 8 -24.43 -19.70 -34.11
C ASP A 8 -23.51 -20.74 -33.48
N ARG A 9 -22.58 -20.26 -32.65
CA ARG A 9 -21.83 -21.10 -31.72
C ARG A 9 -22.70 -21.24 -30.48
N GLY A 10 -23.63 -22.21 -30.49
CA GLY A 10 -24.52 -22.48 -29.37
C GLY A 10 -23.81 -22.38 -28.01
N TYR A 11 -24.50 -21.82 -27.02
CA TYR A 11 -23.91 -21.62 -25.69
C TYR A 11 -23.65 -22.97 -25.02
N ARG A 12 -22.43 -23.17 -24.50
CA ARG A 12 -22.15 -24.32 -23.63
C ARG A 12 -22.94 -24.13 -22.33
N THR A 13 -23.76 -25.11 -21.99
CA THR A 13 -24.36 -25.22 -20.67
C THR A 13 -23.26 -25.43 -19.63
N PHE A 14 -23.36 -24.72 -18.52
CA PHE A 14 -22.47 -24.92 -17.38
C PHE A 14 -23.15 -25.88 -16.41
N ASP A 15 -22.72 -27.14 -16.42
CA ASP A 15 -23.25 -28.21 -15.56
C ASP A 15 -22.44 -28.38 -14.26
N GLY A 16 -21.47 -27.51 -14.02
CA GLY A 16 -20.67 -27.52 -12.79
C GLY A 16 -21.39 -26.89 -11.60
N GLU A 17 -20.88 -27.14 -10.40
CA GLU A 17 -21.37 -26.48 -9.18
C GLU A 17 -21.14 -24.97 -9.25
N ARG A 18 -22.18 -24.19 -8.97
CA ARG A 18 -22.09 -22.72 -8.97
C ARG A 18 -21.18 -22.27 -7.84
N ALA A 19 -20.11 -21.57 -8.21
CA ALA A 19 -19.19 -21.02 -7.23
C ALA A 19 -19.83 -19.87 -6.43
N GLY A 20 -19.67 -19.88 -5.12
CA GLY A 20 -20.16 -18.83 -4.23
C GLY A 20 -19.39 -17.50 -4.34
N VAL A 21 -19.89 -16.49 -3.62
CA VAL A 21 -19.38 -15.11 -3.62
C VAL A 21 -17.89 -15.02 -3.33
N GLY A 22 -17.37 -15.83 -2.39
CA GLY A 22 -15.93 -15.82 -2.06
C GLY A 22 -15.02 -16.16 -3.24
N LYS A 23 -15.44 -17.09 -4.12
CA LYS A 23 -14.66 -17.42 -5.33
C LYS A 23 -14.73 -16.29 -6.36
N ALA A 24 -15.87 -15.59 -6.44
CA ALA A 24 -16.01 -14.41 -7.29
C ALA A 24 -15.08 -13.28 -6.81
N VAL A 25 -15.07 -12.98 -5.51
CA VAL A 25 -14.14 -12.02 -4.88
C VAL A 25 -12.68 -12.38 -5.18
N ARG A 26 -12.30 -13.64 -4.96
CA ARG A 26 -10.93 -14.13 -5.25
C ARG A 26 -10.57 -13.98 -6.74
N SER A 27 -11.51 -14.27 -7.64
CA SER A 27 -11.31 -14.15 -9.09
C SER A 27 -11.07 -12.70 -9.50
N VAL A 28 -11.89 -11.76 -9.00
CA VAL A 28 -11.74 -10.32 -9.25
C VAL A 28 -10.44 -9.80 -8.65
N ALA A 29 -10.09 -10.22 -7.42
CA ALA A 29 -8.85 -9.82 -6.78
C ALA A 29 -7.63 -10.29 -7.59
N TRP A 30 -7.60 -11.58 -7.97
CA TRP A 30 -6.53 -12.14 -8.79
C TRP A 30 -6.41 -11.48 -10.16
N HIS A 31 -7.54 -11.24 -10.83
CA HIS A 31 -7.55 -10.53 -12.10
C HIS A 31 -7.00 -9.10 -11.95
N THR A 32 -7.36 -8.41 -10.86
CA THR A 32 -6.90 -7.06 -10.56
C THR A 32 -5.38 -7.04 -10.31
N ILE A 33 -4.84 -7.96 -9.51
CA ILE A 33 -3.39 -8.13 -9.29
C ILE A 33 -2.67 -8.30 -10.64
N ARG A 34 -3.13 -9.23 -11.48
CA ARG A 34 -2.53 -9.47 -12.78
C ARG A 34 -2.60 -8.22 -13.67
N SER A 35 -3.71 -7.49 -13.62
CA SER A 35 -3.88 -6.30 -14.43
C SER A 35 -2.94 -5.18 -14.02
N ILE A 36 -2.86 -4.86 -12.72
CA ILE A 36 -2.05 -3.74 -12.21
C ILE A 36 -0.54 -4.03 -12.27
N LEU A 37 -0.15 -5.30 -12.18
CA LEU A 37 1.24 -5.74 -12.37
C LEU A 37 1.61 -6.01 -13.84
N GLY A 38 0.66 -5.87 -14.78
CA GLY A 38 0.90 -6.13 -16.20
C GLY A 38 1.16 -7.60 -16.55
N LEU A 39 0.76 -8.54 -15.70
CA LEU A 39 0.90 -9.98 -15.92
C LEU A 39 -0.01 -10.45 -17.06
N GLY A 40 0.53 -11.28 -17.96
CA GLY A 40 -0.19 -11.74 -19.17
C GLY A 40 -0.24 -10.72 -20.31
N ARG A 41 0.48 -9.59 -20.20
CA ARG A 41 0.65 -8.60 -21.28
C ARG A 41 2.11 -8.49 -21.72
N LYS A 42 2.35 -7.77 -22.82
CA LYS A 42 3.70 -7.46 -23.34
C LYS A 42 4.58 -6.82 -22.25
N GLY A 43 5.89 -7.07 -22.29
CA GLY A 43 6.84 -6.65 -21.25
C GLY A 43 6.79 -5.18 -20.86
N ARG A 44 6.47 -4.28 -21.81
CA ARG A 44 6.30 -2.83 -21.58
C ARG A 44 5.29 -2.48 -20.46
N HIS A 45 4.35 -3.36 -20.12
CA HIS A 45 3.36 -3.12 -19.06
C HIS A 45 3.81 -3.60 -17.67
N LYS A 46 4.98 -4.25 -17.59
CA LYS A 46 5.59 -4.69 -16.35
C LYS A 46 6.70 -3.76 -15.88
N VAL A 47 7.20 -2.88 -16.75
CA VAL A 47 8.33 -1.98 -16.49
C VAL A 47 8.11 -1.15 -15.24
N PHE A 48 6.96 -0.47 -15.14
CA PHE A 48 6.70 0.41 -14.01
C PHE A 48 6.60 -0.35 -12.66
N PRO A 49 5.76 -1.41 -12.52
CA PRO A 49 5.77 -2.23 -11.30
C PRO A 49 7.13 -2.82 -10.93
N ILE A 50 7.93 -3.24 -11.93
CA ILE A 50 9.28 -3.77 -11.70
C ILE A 50 10.20 -2.68 -11.17
N ILE A 51 10.19 -1.48 -11.76
CA ILE A 51 11.02 -0.35 -11.28
C ILE A 51 10.65 -0.02 -9.83
N VAL A 52 9.36 0.07 -9.52
CA VAL A 52 8.90 0.33 -8.15
C VAL A 52 9.37 -0.76 -7.19
N ALA A 53 9.25 -2.04 -7.56
CA ALA A 53 9.76 -3.13 -6.74
C ALA A 53 11.28 -3.05 -6.57
N VAL A 54 12.04 -2.83 -7.65
CA VAL A 54 13.50 -2.71 -7.57
C VAL A 54 13.89 -1.57 -6.63
N VAL A 55 13.32 -0.37 -6.80
CA VAL A 55 13.58 0.80 -5.95
C VAL A 55 13.27 0.51 -4.48
N ALA A 56 12.17 -0.19 -4.19
CA ALA A 56 11.82 -0.57 -2.82
C ALA A 56 12.84 -1.54 -2.19
N PHE A 57 13.40 -2.45 -2.97
CA PHE A 57 14.37 -3.43 -2.50
C PHE A 57 15.80 -2.89 -2.45
N LEU A 58 16.11 -1.77 -3.13
CA LEU A 58 17.46 -1.19 -3.17
C LEU A 58 18.09 -0.99 -1.79
N PRO A 59 17.41 -0.40 -0.79
CA PRO A 59 17.99 -0.22 0.55
C PRO A 59 18.38 -1.55 1.19
N SER A 60 17.47 -2.52 1.21
CA SER A 60 17.72 -3.83 1.82
C SER A 60 18.81 -4.62 1.10
N ILE A 61 18.89 -4.52 -0.22
CA ILE A 61 19.98 -5.11 -1.01
C ILE A 61 21.31 -4.41 -0.70
N GLY A 62 21.30 -3.09 -0.55
CA GLY A 62 22.48 -2.31 -0.17
C GLY A 62 23.01 -2.70 1.20
N PHE A 63 22.13 -2.81 2.20
CA PHE A 63 22.52 -3.26 3.54
C PHE A 63 22.96 -4.72 3.57
N LEU A 64 22.32 -5.60 2.80
CA LEU A 64 22.81 -6.97 2.62
C LEU A 64 24.24 -6.97 2.04
N ALA A 65 24.49 -6.18 1.01
CA ALA A 65 25.83 -6.08 0.40
C ALA A 65 26.87 -5.52 1.38
N LEU A 66 26.50 -4.51 2.16
CA LEU A 66 27.36 -3.92 3.18
C LEU A 66 27.67 -4.93 4.30
N SER A 67 26.66 -5.66 4.76
CA SER A 67 26.79 -6.70 5.78
C SER A 67 27.69 -7.86 5.32
N VAL A 68 27.69 -8.18 4.02
CA VAL A 68 28.61 -9.16 3.43
C VAL A 68 30.04 -8.64 3.33
N LEU A 69 30.22 -7.35 3.03
CA LEU A 69 31.55 -6.78 2.80
C LEU A 69 32.28 -6.38 4.09
N ILE A 70 31.58 -5.80 5.05
CA ILE A 70 32.13 -5.19 6.27
C ILE A 70 31.30 -5.50 7.52
N GLY A 71 30.70 -6.70 7.61
CA GLY A 71 29.81 -7.10 8.72
C GLY A 71 30.38 -6.80 10.12
N ASP A 72 31.68 -7.06 10.33
CA ASP A 72 32.37 -6.82 11.60
C ASP A 72 32.42 -5.32 12.00
N LEU A 73 32.35 -4.40 11.02
CA LEU A 73 32.31 -2.95 11.26
C LEU A 73 30.87 -2.42 11.35
N MET A 74 29.87 -3.23 11.01
CA MET A 74 28.47 -2.83 11.09
C MET A 74 27.88 -3.00 12.49
N GLU A 75 28.51 -3.82 13.32
CA GLU A 75 28.07 -4.12 14.68
C GLU A 75 28.14 -2.84 15.55
N GLY A 76 27.00 -2.16 15.71
CA GLY A 76 26.81 -1.05 16.65
C GLY A 76 26.79 0.38 16.08
N GLU A 77 27.35 0.66 14.89
CA GLU A 77 27.40 2.05 14.35
C GLU A 77 26.72 2.26 12.99
N LEU A 78 26.56 1.21 12.17
CA LEU A 78 26.04 1.33 10.79
C LEU A 78 24.79 0.50 10.52
N GLN A 79 24.28 -0.22 11.53
CA GLN A 79 23.10 -1.05 11.41
C GLN A 79 21.85 -0.21 11.70
N PRO A 80 21.04 0.13 10.67
CA PRO A 80 19.79 0.85 10.89
C PRO A 80 18.82 -0.01 11.69
N GLU A 81 17.93 0.65 12.43
CA GLU A 81 16.85 -0.05 13.09
C GLU A 81 15.85 -0.61 12.07
N TYR A 82 15.17 -1.69 12.44
CA TYR A 82 14.23 -2.37 11.55
C TYR A 82 13.08 -1.47 11.08
N TRP A 83 12.68 -0.47 11.87
CA TRP A 83 11.61 0.44 11.51
C TRP A 83 12.07 1.54 10.54
N GLU A 84 13.32 1.99 10.62
CA GLU A 84 13.91 2.98 9.72
C GLU A 84 13.93 2.50 8.26
N LEU A 85 13.99 1.19 8.09
CA LEU A 85 13.90 0.55 6.78
C LEU A 85 12.54 0.78 6.10
N PHE A 86 11.48 1.20 6.80
CA PHE A 86 10.24 1.62 6.12
C PHE A 86 10.34 3.03 5.52
N GLY A 87 11.22 3.88 6.05
CA GLY A 87 11.46 5.24 5.57
C GLY A 87 12.06 5.28 4.16
N LEU A 88 13.02 4.40 3.85
CA LEU A 88 13.69 4.42 2.55
C LEU A 88 12.80 3.94 1.36
N PRO A 89 12.00 2.85 1.48
CA PRO A 89 11.07 2.40 0.45
C PRO A 89 9.80 3.26 0.33
N ILE A 90 9.58 4.25 1.21
CA ILE A 90 8.35 5.06 1.21
C ILE A 90 8.05 5.66 -0.18
N VAL A 91 9.09 6.07 -0.90
CA VAL A 91 8.97 6.62 -2.26
C VAL A 91 8.37 5.61 -3.22
N ALA A 92 8.82 4.35 -3.17
CA ALA A 92 8.29 3.29 -4.01
C ALA A 92 6.81 2.99 -3.68
N VAL A 93 6.47 2.95 -2.39
CA VAL A 93 5.09 2.74 -1.92
C VAL A 93 4.19 3.87 -2.37
N MET A 94 4.63 5.12 -2.24
CA MET A 94 3.91 6.31 -2.70
C MET A 94 3.69 6.30 -4.21
N LEU A 95 4.72 5.96 -4.99
CA LEU A 95 4.62 5.85 -6.45
C LEU A 95 3.62 4.76 -6.84
N PHE A 96 3.64 3.61 -6.16
CA PHE A 96 2.64 2.56 -6.37
C PHE A 96 1.23 3.04 -6.03
N ALA A 97 1.07 3.63 -4.84
CA ALA A 97 -0.20 4.16 -4.34
C ALA A 97 -0.77 5.23 -5.27
N THR A 98 0.08 6.02 -5.91
CA THR A 98 -0.33 7.14 -6.75
C THR A 98 -0.62 6.73 -8.19
N LEU A 99 0.21 5.86 -8.77
CA LEU A 99 0.21 5.60 -10.20
C LEU A 99 -0.41 4.26 -10.57
N VAL A 100 -0.35 3.26 -9.68
CA VAL A 100 -0.79 1.89 -9.96
C VAL A 100 -2.11 1.56 -9.27
N ALA A 101 -2.22 1.85 -7.97
CA ALA A 101 -3.41 1.54 -7.19
C ALA A 101 -4.71 2.18 -7.74
N PRO A 102 -4.73 3.43 -8.23
CA PRO A 102 -5.95 4.05 -8.77
C PRO A 102 -6.53 3.31 -9.98
N GLU A 103 -5.67 2.69 -10.79
CA GLU A 103 -6.11 1.93 -11.96
C GLU A 103 -6.98 0.72 -11.60
N ALA A 104 -6.85 0.21 -10.37
CA ALA A 104 -7.63 -0.93 -9.90
C ALA A 104 -9.13 -0.66 -9.96
N ILE A 105 -9.58 0.58 -9.73
CA ILE A 105 -11.00 0.96 -9.67
C ILE A 105 -11.42 1.93 -10.78
N VAL A 106 -10.50 2.79 -11.26
CA VAL A 106 -10.82 3.79 -12.29
C VAL A 106 -11.08 3.14 -13.63
N ARG A 107 -10.29 2.11 -13.98
CA ARG A 107 -10.43 1.40 -15.25
C ARG A 107 -11.80 0.75 -15.39
N ASP A 108 -12.26 0.06 -14.35
CA ASP A 108 -13.53 -0.65 -14.39
C ASP A 108 -14.72 0.29 -14.56
N ARG A 109 -14.65 1.50 -13.99
CA ARG A 109 -15.68 2.52 -14.16
C ARG A 109 -15.64 3.13 -15.57
N ARG A 110 -14.44 3.48 -16.03
CA ARG A 110 -14.22 4.05 -17.37
C ARG A 110 -14.67 3.11 -18.48
N ASP A 111 -14.35 1.82 -18.36
CA ASP A 111 -14.64 0.81 -19.38
C ASP A 111 -16.07 0.23 -19.23
N GLY A 112 -16.88 0.73 -18.28
CA GLY A 112 -18.24 0.24 -18.01
C GLY A 112 -18.31 -1.15 -17.37
N MET A 113 -17.16 -1.72 -17.04
CA MET A 113 -17.01 -3.09 -16.57
C MET A 113 -17.49 -3.28 -15.12
N LEU A 114 -17.56 -2.20 -14.32
CA LEU A 114 -18.18 -2.23 -12.99
C LEU A 114 -19.62 -2.78 -13.03
N ARG A 115 -20.43 -2.36 -14.01
CA ARG A 115 -21.82 -2.83 -14.14
C ARG A 115 -21.87 -4.33 -14.44
N LEU A 116 -20.93 -4.83 -15.24
CA LEU A 116 -20.82 -6.26 -15.55
C LEU A 116 -20.42 -7.08 -14.33
N TYR A 117 -19.57 -6.55 -13.44
CA TYR A 117 -19.29 -7.23 -12.17
C TYR A 117 -20.53 -7.28 -11.27
N LEU A 118 -21.28 -6.18 -11.18
CA LEU A 118 -22.47 -6.09 -10.34
C LEU A 118 -23.69 -6.86 -10.90
N SER A 119 -23.65 -7.29 -12.16
CA SER A 119 -24.63 -8.25 -12.71
C SER A 119 -24.31 -9.71 -12.36
N THR A 120 -23.21 -9.97 -11.67
CA THR A 120 -22.84 -11.31 -11.14
C THR A 120 -23.25 -11.40 -9.65
N PRO A 121 -22.89 -12.43 -8.85
CA PRO A 121 -23.28 -12.49 -7.43
C PRO A 121 -22.51 -11.50 -6.54
N LEU A 122 -21.82 -10.53 -7.12
CA LEU A 122 -21.05 -9.52 -6.41
C LEU A 122 -21.92 -8.29 -6.11
N THR A 123 -21.88 -7.84 -4.87
CA THR A 123 -22.38 -6.54 -4.44
C THR A 123 -21.24 -5.51 -4.44
N ALA A 124 -21.57 -4.21 -4.42
CA ALA A 124 -20.59 -3.13 -4.31
C ALA A 124 -19.54 -3.35 -3.19
N PRO A 125 -19.90 -3.70 -1.94
CA PRO A 125 -18.89 -3.96 -0.90
C PRO A 125 -18.00 -5.16 -1.24
N THR A 126 -18.56 -6.27 -1.75
CA THR A 126 -17.73 -7.46 -2.10
C THR A 126 -16.78 -7.17 -3.27
N TYR A 127 -17.18 -6.35 -4.23
CA TYR A 127 -16.32 -5.85 -5.29
C TYR A 127 -15.19 -4.98 -4.74
N LEU A 128 -15.51 -4.02 -3.86
CA LEU A 128 -14.52 -3.15 -3.25
C LEU A 128 -13.52 -3.93 -2.39
N THR A 129 -13.98 -4.93 -1.63
CA THR A 129 -13.11 -5.85 -0.90
C THR A 129 -12.15 -6.56 -1.84
N ALA A 130 -12.62 -7.06 -2.98
CA ALA A 130 -11.75 -7.71 -3.97
C ALA A 130 -10.66 -6.75 -4.48
N LYS A 131 -11.02 -5.49 -4.76
CA LYS A 131 -10.08 -4.46 -5.23
C LYS A 131 -9.09 -4.05 -4.16
N PHE A 132 -9.56 -3.86 -2.93
CA PHE A 132 -8.71 -3.53 -1.80
C PHE A 132 -7.70 -4.65 -1.53
N VAL A 133 -8.14 -5.91 -1.46
CA VAL A 133 -7.25 -7.07 -1.27
C VAL A 133 -6.21 -7.16 -2.39
N ALA A 134 -6.60 -6.90 -3.64
CA ALA A 134 -5.67 -6.92 -4.76
C ALA A 134 -4.56 -5.86 -4.65
N VAL A 135 -4.94 -4.62 -4.32
CA VAL A 135 -3.99 -3.51 -4.15
C VAL A 135 -3.11 -3.75 -2.92
N MET A 136 -3.72 -4.09 -1.79
CA MET A 136 -3.03 -4.43 -0.54
C MET A 136 -2.00 -5.55 -0.77
N THR A 137 -2.40 -6.68 -1.36
CA THR A 137 -1.48 -7.79 -1.60
C THR A 137 -0.31 -7.41 -2.52
N SER A 138 -0.57 -6.58 -3.53
CA SER A 138 0.48 -6.14 -4.47
C SER A 138 1.47 -5.18 -3.81
N MET A 139 0.98 -4.27 -2.96
CA MET A 139 1.80 -3.33 -2.19
C MET A 139 2.54 -4.03 -1.05
N ALA A 140 1.98 -5.09 -0.47
CA ALA A 140 2.64 -5.88 0.58
C ALA A 140 3.98 -6.46 0.11
N ILE A 141 4.11 -6.84 -1.16
CA ILE A 141 5.39 -7.29 -1.73
C ILE A 141 6.42 -6.15 -1.71
N VAL A 142 5.99 -4.92 -1.98
CA VAL A 142 6.85 -3.73 -2.05
C VAL A 142 7.26 -3.26 -0.66
N VAL A 143 6.41 -3.44 0.36
CA VAL A 143 6.67 -2.99 1.74
C VAL A 143 7.30 -4.09 2.60
N ALA A 144 6.63 -5.24 2.71
CA ALA A 144 7.09 -6.34 3.55
C ALA A 144 8.27 -7.08 2.93
N GLY A 145 8.37 -7.12 1.59
CA GLY A 145 9.45 -7.82 0.89
C GLY A 145 10.85 -7.31 1.27
N PRO A 146 11.15 -6.01 1.10
CA PRO A 146 12.43 -5.43 1.52
C PRO A 146 12.70 -5.60 3.03
N ALA A 147 11.66 -5.46 3.87
CA ALA A 147 11.78 -5.62 5.31
C ALA A 147 12.18 -7.04 5.73
N LEU A 148 11.51 -8.04 5.16
CA LEU A 148 11.83 -9.45 5.43
C LEU A 148 13.17 -9.86 4.81
N LEU A 149 13.54 -9.29 3.65
CA LEU A 149 14.86 -9.49 3.06
C LEU A 149 15.96 -9.01 4.02
N TYR A 150 15.77 -7.84 4.63
CA TYR A 150 16.73 -7.28 5.58
C TYR A 150 16.85 -8.11 6.86
N LEU A 151 15.72 -8.57 7.41
CA LEU A 151 15.75 -9.52 8.53
C LEU A 151 16.50 -10.81 8.17
N ALA A 152 16.23 -11.38 7.00
CA ALA A 152 16.92 -12.58 6.53
C ALA A 152 18.42 -12.34 6.34
N ALA A 153 18.80 -11.19 5.78
CA ALA A 153 20.20 -10.78 5.59
C ALA A 153 20.96 -10.74 6.92
N ASN A 154 20.43 -10.00 7.90
CA ASN A 154 21.04 -9.91 9.23
C ASN A 154 21.13 -11.29 9.90
N THR A 155 20.09 -12.12 9.77
CA THR A 155 20.07 -13.48 10.35
C THR A 155 21.18 -14.37 9.77
N ILE A 156 21.39 -14.34 8.45
CA ILE A 156 22.44 -15.13 7.79
C ILE A 156 23.84 -14.68 8.22
N GLN A 157 23.99 -13.38 8.50
CA GLN A 157 25.26 -12.76 8.83
C GLN A 157 25.57 -12.73 10.33
N GLY A 158 24.71 -13.33 11.17
CA GLY A 158 24.89 -13.33 12.63
C GLY A 158 24.58 -11.98 13.30
N LEU A 159 24.06 -10.99 12.56
CA LEU A 159 23.66 -9.67 13.05
C LEU A 159 22.16 -9.58 13.36
N GLY A 160 21.46 -10.71 13.29
CA GLY A 160 20.02 -10.81 13.50
C GLY A 160 19.65 -10.87 14.98
N PRO A 161 18.34 -10.83 15.32
CA PRO A 161 17.90 -10.93 16.70
C PRO A 161 18.31 -12.24 17.36
N ASP A 162 18.74 -12.17 18.62
CA ASP A 162 19.21 -13.33 19.37
C ASP A 162 18.11 -14.35 19.64
N GLY A 163 18.26 -15.55 19.09
CA GLY A 163 17.36 -16.68 19.34
C GLY A 163 16.03 -16.61 18.58
N PHE A 164 15.37 -17.77 18.48
CA PHE A 164 14.17 -17.94 17.65
C PHE A 164 12.98 -17.08 18.12
N ALA A 165 12.83 -16.87 19.43
CA ALA A 165 11.73 -16.09 19.99
C ALA A 165 11.82 -14.61 19.58
N ASN A 166 12.98 -13.98 19.75
CA ASN A 166 13.19 -12.58 19.36
C ASN A 166 13.13 -12.40 17.85
N TRP A 167 13.65 -13.37 17.08
CA TRP A 167 13.53 -13.36 15.63
C TRP A 167 12.05 -13.35 15.19
N LEU A 168 11.22 -14.21 15.81
CA LEU A 168 9.79 -14.27 15.53
C LEU A 168 9.06 -12.99 15.94
N GLU A 169 9.45 -12.38 17.06
CA GLU A 169 8.91 -11.09 17.50
C GLU A 169 9.20 -9.99 16.49
N VAL A 170 10.45 -9.85 16.04
CA VAL A 170 10.84 -8.87 15.01
C VAL A 170 10.12 -9.14 13.70
N ALA A 171 10.03 -10.39 13.27
CA ALA A 171 9.27 -10.77 12.07
C ALA A 171 7.78 -10.39 12.19
N ALA A 172 7.16 -10.61 13.35
CA ALA A 172 5.78 -10.23 13.61
C ALA A 172 5.59 -8.70 13.60
N LYS A 173 6.50 -7.95 14.24
CA LYS A 173 6.51 -6.47 14.24
C LYS A 173 6.67 -5.92 12.82
N LEU A 174 7.56 -6.49 12.01
CA LEU A 174 7.74 -6.12 10.60
C LEU A 174 6.50 -6.38 9.77
N LEU A 175 5.87 -7.54 9.92
CA LEU A 175 4.63 -7.90 9.20
C LEU A 175 3.46 -7.02 9.62
N LEU A 176 3.32 -6.74 10.92
CA LEU A 176 2.28 -5.85 11.45
C LEU A 176 2.45 -4.43 10.91
N SER A 177 3.66 -3.87 11.01
CA SER A 177 4.01 -2.54 10.51
C SER A 177 3.76 -2.44 9.00
N SER A 178 4.23 -3.43 8.23
CA SER A 178 3.97 -3.51 6.79
C SER A 178 2.48 -3.57 6.48
N GLY A 179 1.72 -4.36 7.24
CA GLY A 179 0.28 -4.48 7.09
C GLY A 179 -0.44 -3.14 7.30
N ILE A 180 -0.08 -2.41 8.35
CA ILE A 180 -0.65 -1.09 8.65
C ILE A 180 -0.33 -0.09 7.53
N ILE A 181 0.94 0.01 7.14
CA ILE A 181 1.40 0.91 6.07
C ILE A 181 0.64 0.62 4.77
N VAL A 182 0.52 -0.65 4.40
CA VAL A 182 -0.14 -1.03 3.15
C VAL A 182 -1.65 -0.78 3.21
N VAL A 183 -2.30 -1.09 4.33
CA VAL A 183 -3.73 -0.80 4.53
C VAL A 183 -3.98 0.70 4.43
N PHE A 184 -3.13 1.50 5.07
CA PHE A 184 -3.17 2.97 5.02
C PHE A 184 -3.11 3.47 3.57
N PHE A 185 -2.03 3.17 2.85
CA PHE A 185 -1.85 3.70 1.50
C PHE A 185 -2.89 3.15 0.51
N ALA A 186 -3.34 1.90 0.67
CA ALA A 186 -4.41 1.34 -0.15
C ALA A 186 -5.76 2.04 0.10
N ALA A 187 -6.09 2.31 1.37
CA ALA A 187 -7.34 2.99 1.74
C ALA A 187 -7.36 4.44 1.22
N VAL A 188 -6.27 5.19 1.44
CA VAL A 188 -6.16 6.58 0.96
C VAL A 188 -6.15 6.64 -0.56
N SER A 189 -5.37 5.78 -1.22
CA SER A 189 -5.29 5.74 -2.69
C SER A 189 -6.64 5.42 -3.33
N LEU A 190 -7.30 4.34 -2.90
CA LEU A 190 -8.59 3.94 -3.47
C LEU A 190 -9.68 4.94 -3.12
N GLY A 191 -9.68 5.48 -1.90
CA GLY A 191 -10.58 6.55 -1.47
C GLY A 191 -10.48 7.78 -2.38
N ALA A 192 -9.28 8.35 -2.52
CA ALA A 192 -9.05 9.51 -3.36
C ALA A 192 -9.32 9.22 -4.86
N ALA A 193 -8.89 8.06 -5.36
CA ALA A 193 -9.13 7.66 -6.75
C ALA A 193 -10.61 7.45 -7.07
N SER A 194 -11.46 7.14 -6.07
CA SER A 194 -12.90 6.96 -6.27
C SER A 194 -13.61 8.24 -6.71
N VAL A 195 -13.05 9.42 -6.44
CA VAL A 195 -13.67 10.72 -6.73
C VAL A 195 -13.82 10.98 -8.23
N THR A 196 -13.01 10.35 -9.08
CA THR A 196 -13.00 10.59 -10.54
C THR A 196 -12.88 9.32 -11.35
N ASP A 197 -13.47 9.29 -12.54
CA ASP A 197 -13.41 8.15 -13.48
C ASP A 197 -12.26 8.29 -14.51
N ARG A 198 -11.47 9.37 -14.41
CA ARG A 198 -10.36 9.64 -15.32
C ARG A 198 -9.03 9.34 -14.65
N ARG A 199 -8.22 8.46 -15.26
CA ARG A 199 -6.95 7.97 -14.71
C ARG A 199 -6.00 9.08 -14.25
N ALA A 200 -5.74 10.07 -15.11
CA ALA A 200 -4.83 11.17 -14.78
C ALA A 200 -5.31 11.97 -13.56
N PHE A 201 -6.60 12.31 -13.51
CA PHE A 201 -7.18 13.03 -12.38
C PHE A 201 -7.21 12.20 -11.10
N ALA A 202 -7.35 10.87 -11.19
CA ALA A 202 -7.32 10.00 -10.04
C ALA A 202 -5.94 9.99 -9.38
N SER A 203 -4.87 9.87 -10.18
CA SER A 203 -3.50 9.98 -9.68
C SER A 203 -3.22 11.34 -9.06
N VAL A 204 -3.71 12.43 -9.67
CA VAL A 204 -3.60 13.78 -9.09
C VAL A 204 -4.35 13.89 -7.76
N ALA A 205 -5.52 13.27 -7.63
CA ALA A 205 -6.26 13.26 -6.37
C ALA A 205 -5.50 12.51 -5.27
N VAL A 206 -4.85 11.38 -5.58
CA VAL A 206 -3.99 10.68 -4.61
C VAL A 206 -2.77 11.53 -4.24
N LEU A 207 -2.11 12.16 -5.22
CA LEU A 207 -0.99 13.08 -4.96
C LEU A 207 -1.41 14.23 -4.04
N ALA A 208 -2.55 14.86 -4.32
CA ALA A 208 -3.06 15.95 -3.50
C ALA A 208 -3.38 15.48 -2.07
N ALA A 209 -3.99 14.29 -1.92
CA ALA A 209 -4.28 13.72 -0.62
C ALA A 209 -3.02 13.40 0.19
N LEU A 210 -1.97 12.89 -0.46
CA LEU A 210 -0.71 12.53 0.21
C LEU A 210 0.22 13.75 0.37
N PHE A 211 0.74 14.29 -0.73
CA PHE A 211 1.71 15.38 -0.71
C PHE A 211 1.08 16.72 -0.35
N GLY A 212 -0.11 17.01 -0.87
CA GLY A 212 -0.76 18.30 -0.61
C GLY A 212 -1.01 18.50 0.88
N VAL A 213 -1.57 17.48 1.55
CA VAL A 213 -1.80 17.54 3.00
C VAL A 213 -0.49 17.50 3.79
N SER A 214 0.45 16.63 3.40
CA SER A 214 1.78 16.57 4.04
C SER A 214 2.50 17.92 4.02
N ILE A 215 2.56 18.60 2.88
CA ILE A 215 3.20 19.91 2.74
C ILE A 215 2.54 20.95 3.66
N VAL A 216 1.22 21.01 3.69
CA VAL A 216 0.48 21.98 4.54
C VAL A 216 0.75 21.72 6.02
N VAL A 217 0.74 20.46 6.44
CA VAL A 217 0.98 20.08 7.84
C VAL A 217 2.42 20.41 8.25
N ASN A 218 3.42 20.01 7.46
CA ASN A 218 4.82 20.27 7.76
C ASN A 218 5.15 21.77 7.77
N ILE A 219 4.62 22.57 6.82
CA ILE A 219 4.77 24.04 6.87
C ILE A 219 4.14 24.63 8.15
N SER A 220 2.98 24.11 8.56
CA SER A 220 2.29 24.60 9.76
C SER A 220 3.11 24.35 11.02
N VAL A 221 3.73 23.17 11.14
CA VAL A 221 4.55 22.80 12.29
C VAL A 221 5.90 23.53 12.25
N ASP A 222 6.66 23.38 11.15
CA ASP A 222 8.05 23.83 11.09
C ASP A 222 8.21 25.33 10.85
N SER A 223 7.28 25.96 10.12
CA SER A 223 7.42 27.37 9.71
C SER A 223 6.49 28.32 10.47
N ILE A 224 5.32 27.84 10.90
CA ILE A 224 4.33 28.66 11.63
C ILE A 224 4.40 28.41 13.14
N GLY A 225 5.09 27.35 13.60
CA GLY A 225 5.22 27.01 15.01
C GLY A 225 3.93 26.43 15.61
N ALA A 226 3.10 25.77 14.79
CA ALA A 226 1.94 25.06 15.28
C ALA A 226 2.35 23.80 16.06
N SER A 227 1.45 23.28 16.91
CA SER A 227 1.73 22.10 17.73
C SER A 227 2.16 20.89 16.88
N ARG A 228 3.23 20.21 17.31
CA ARG A 228 3.74 18.97 16.69
C ARG A 228 2.70 17.84 16.66
N ASN A 229 1.66 17.92 17.50
CA ASN A 229 0.49 17.03 17.43
C ASN A 229 -0.22 17.07 16.08
N LEU A 230 -0.08 18.14 15.29
CA LEU A 230 -0.64 18.20 13.93
C LEU A 230 0.03 17.23 12.96
N LEU A 231 1.23 16.72 13.24
CA LEU A 231 1.91 15.74 12.39
C LEU A 231 1.13 14.43 12.24
N VAL A 232 0.19 14.12 13.15
CA VAL A 232 -0.71 12.96 12.96
C VAL A 232 -1.62 13.09 11.74
N LEU A 233 -1.77 14.31 11.20
CA LEU A 233 -2.48 14.58 9.96
C LEU A 233 -1.57 14.48 8.74
N ASP A 234 -0.25 14.38 8.88
CA ASP A 234 0.65 14.17 7.76
C ASP A 234 0.57 12.71 7.28
N PRO A 235 -0.01 12.46 6.08
CA PRO A 235 -0.23 11.11 5.60
C PRO A 235 1.04 10.39 5.16
N LEU A 236 2.17 11.09 5.02
CA LEU A 236 3.44 10.49 4.61
C LEU A 236 4.24 9.99 5.81
N SER A 237 4.18 10.69 6.94
CA SER A 237 4.95 10.38 8.13
C SER A 237 4.17 9.56 9.16
N VAL A 238 2.86 9.77 9.34
CA VAL A 238 2.08 9.06 10.38
C VAL A 238 2.08 7.52 10.25
N PRO A 239 2.01 6.87 9.05
CA PRO A 239 2.07 5.41 8.98
C PRO A 239 3.48 4.87 9.30
N LEU A 240 4.54 5.64 9.01
CA LEU A 240 5.91 5.29 9.35
C LEU A 240 6.17 5.44 10.84
N GLU A 241 5.68 6.52 11.43
CA GLU A 241 5.75 6.73 12.87
C GLU A 241 5.00 5.62 13.61
N THR A 242 3.84 5.18 13.10
CA THR A 242 3.14 4.03 13.68
C THR A 242 4.00 2.76 13.67
N ALA A 243 4.82 2.55 12.63
CA ALA A 243 5.78 1.45 12.60
C ALA A 243 6.86 1.64 13.67
N ALA A 244 7.47 2.82 13.81
CA ALA A 244 8.45 3.11 14.86
C ALA A 244 7.89 2.77 16.25
N ARG A 245 6.65 3.20 16.54
CA ARG A 245 5.97 2.94 17.83
C ARG A 245 5.76 1.44 18.12
N ILE A 246 5.58 0.62 17.09
CA ILE A 246 5.47 -0.85 17.24
C ILE A 246 6.79 -1.47 17.68
N PHE A 247 7.91 -0.87 17.27
CA PHE A 247 9.24 -1.27 17.72
C PHE A 247 9.60 -0.71 19.10
N GLY A 248 8.78 0.19 19.64
CA GLY A 248 9.02 0.86 20.91
C GLY A 248 9.83 2.14 20.79
N ASP A 249 9.97 2.67 19.57
CA ASP A 249 10.77 3.84 19.24
C ASP A 249 9.91 4.96 18.61
N ASN A 250 10.52 6.10 18.32
CA ASN A 250 9.90 7.27 17.73
C ASN A 250 10.84 8.02 16.80
N SER A 251 10.33 8.48 15.66
CA SER A 251 11.15 9.27 14.76
C SER A 251 11.41 10.67 15.33
N ASP A 252 12.53 11.25 14.89
CA ASP A 252 12.92 12.64 15.15
C ASP A 252 11.80 13.62 14.79
N GLY A 253 11.03 13.32 13.73
CA GLY A 253 9.91 14.13 13.31
C GLY A 253 8.81 14.24 14.37
N PHE A 254 8.62 13.26 15.25
CA PHE A 254 7.58 13.28 16.28
C PHE A 254 8.10 13.59 17.68
N THR A 255 9.36 14.03 17.76
CA THR A 255 10.06 14.39 19.01
C THR A 255 10.47 15.85 18.94
N ASP A 256 10.16 16.60 19.99
CA ASP A 256 10.67 17.94 20.18
C ASP A 256 12.01 17.86 20.93
N PHE A 257 13.12 18.20 20.27
CA PHE A 257 14.45 18.07 20.85
C PHE A 257 14.77 19.10 21.94
N ASP A 258 14.10 20.25 21.94
CA ASP A 258 14.35 21.30 22.93
C ASP A 258 13.65 20.99 24.26
N THR A 259 12.47 20.36 24.19
CA THR A 259 11.64 20.06 25.36
C THR A 259 11.66 18.58 25.76
N GLY A 260 12.08 17.69 24.87
CA GLY A 260 11.94 16.24 25.01
C GLY A 260 10.50 15.74 24.89
N GLU A 261 9.56 16.61 24.48
CA GLU A 261 8.16 16.23 24.35
C GLU A 261 7.95 15.38 23.09
N VAL A 262 7.33 14.22 23.27
CA VAL A 262 7.04 13.28 22.18
C VAL A 262 5.55 13.26 21.93
N VAL A 263 5.15 13.32 20.65
CA VAL A 263 3.74 13.20 20.27
C VAL A 263 3.17 11.88 20.83
N PRO A 264 2.08 11.91 21.61
CA PRO A 264 1.53 10.72 22.24
C PRO A 264 1.23 9.58 21.25
N THR A 265 1.66 8.36 21.58
CA THR A 265 1.42 7.15 20.76
C THR A 265 -0.06 6.96 20.41
N GLY A 266 -0.96 7.27 21.35
CA GLY A 266 -2.41 7.20 21.12
C GLY A 266 -2.90 8.15 20.02
N LEU A 267 -2.29 9.33 19.89
CA LEU A 267 -2.62 10.28 18.83
C LEU A 267 -2.10 9.80 17.47
N VAL A 268 -0.88 9.23 17.41
CA VAL A 268 -0.32 8.65 16.18
C VAL A 268 -1.20 7.52 15.66
N VAL A 269 -1.53 6.55 16.52
CA VAL A 269 -2.40 5.41 16.15
C VAL A 269 -3.81 5.91 15.77
N GLY A 270 -4.33 6.91 16.48
CA GLY A 270 -5.59 7.57 16.16
C GLY A 270 -5.58 8.26 14.79
N GLY A 271 -4.49 8.96 14.44
CA GLY A 271 -4.30 9.60 13.14
C GLY A 271 -4.23 8.59 11.99
N THR A 272 -3.46 7.52 12.16
CA THR A 272 -3.41 6.41 11.18
C THR A 272 -4.79 5.78 10.98
N ALA A 273 -5.52 5.49 12.06
CA ALA A 273 -6.87 4.95 12.00
C ALA A 273 -7.86 5.91 11.33
N LEU A 274 -7.74 7.22 11.62
CA LEU A 274 -8.57 8.27 11.02
C LEU A 274 -8.40 8.31 9.50
N TRP A 275 -7.17 8.27 9.00
CA TRP A 275 -6.88 8.27 7.57
C TRP A 275 -7.41 7.01 6.87
N ILE A 276 -7.23 5.84 7.49
CA ILE A 276 -7.80 4.58 6.98
C ILE A 276 -9.32 4.68 6.89
N ALA A 277 -9.97 5.14 7.97
CA ALA A 277 -11.41 5.30 8.04
C ALA A 277 -11.92 6.34 7.02
N ALA A 278 -11.20 7.45 6.83
CA ALA A 278 -11.53 8.47 5.85
C ALA A 278 -11.43 7.92 4.42
N GLY A 279 -10.35 7.20 4.09
CA GLY A 279 -10.16 6.56 2.79
C GLY A 279 -11.29 5.57 2.46
N PHE A 280 -11.62 4.68 3.40
CA PHE A 280 -12.75 3.76 3.25
C PHE A 280 -14.11 4.46 3.22
N GLY A 281 -14.31 5.50 4.02
CA GLY A 281 -15.54 6.27 4.07
C GLY A 281 -15.85 6.96 2.75
N VAL A 282 -14.86 7.62 2.14
CA VAL A 282 -14.98 8.24 0.81
C VAL A 282 -15.29 7.18 -0.25
N LEU A 283 -14.56 6.05 -0.22
CA LEU A 283 -14.76 4.95 -1.16
C LEU A 283 -16.17 4.35 -1.06
N ALA A 284 -16.65 4.08 0.15
CA ALA A 284 -17.96 3.49 0.42
C ALA A 284 -19.09 4.45 0.04
N ASP A 285 -19.00 5.73 0.41
CA ASP A 285 -20.03 6.72 0.06
C ASP A 285 -20.15 6.88 -1.46
N ARG A 286 -19.01 6.94 -2.16
CA ARG A 286 -19.00 7.08 -3.61
C ARG A 286 -19.66 5.90 -4.31
N TYR A 287 -19.33 4.67 -3.93
CA TYR A 287 -19.88 3.48 -4.57
C TYR A 287 -21.34 3.21 -4.18
N ARG A 288 -21.77 3.62 -2.98
CA ARG A 288 -23.19 3.60 -2.61
C ARG A 288 -24.03 4.49 -3.54
N ARG A 289 -23.53 5.68 -3.87
CA ARG A 289 -24.21 6.61 -4.81
C ARG A 289 -24.24 6.06 -6.24
N ILE A 290 -23.19 5.37 -6.68
CA ILE A 290 -23.12 4.76 -8.03
C ILE A 290 -24.08 3.58 -8.16
N GLY A 291 -24.24 2.76 -7.10
CA GLY A 291 -25.13 1.60 -7.12
C GLY A 291 -26.62 1.92 -6.91
N ALA A 292 -26.97 3.14 -6.52
CA ALA A 292 -28.34 3.60 -6.33
C ALA A 292 -29.00 4.15 -7.62
N VAL A 293 -28.29 4.10 -8.76
CA VAL A 293 -28.74 4.54 -10.09
C VAL A 293 -28.78 3.35 -11.03
#